data_AF-A0A6I7NT00-F1
#
_entry.id   AF-A0A6I7NT00-F1
#
_cell.length_a   1.000
_cell.length_b   1.000
_cell.length_c   1.000
_cell.angle_alpha   90.00
_cell.angle_beta   90.00
_cell.angle_gamma   90.00
#
_symmetry.space_group_name_H-M   'P 1'
#
loop_
_entity.id
_entity.type
_entity.pdbx_description
1 polymer ?
#
loop_
_entity_poly.entity_id
_entity_poly.type
_entity_poly.pdbx_seq_one_letter_code
_entity_poly.pdbx_strand_id
1 'polypeptide(L)'
;MKTFMILTLTISSVIILSVTLVFRFTGSLTEVADQLFSATETNDTGQVELLLSKGFMINTSPDALIDWLASRGLNRVVETQWSQREISGGAGTMAGTVKTAAGVIFPVEFTLVKEEGNWKVHSIEVSSPGLPGIDLPGHEQQVQLIESSVNRFLISIEAEDMEYFREHLSEGWKSEASTEDLNQVYQSFFRLAGILKEAQEMSPEINQFNGPDANGVIQIIGQYNLQLVIFHVEHAYIFENGRWALHGFHTRTESREG
;
A
#
# COMPACT_ATOMS: atom_id res chain seq x y z
N MET A 1 -43.22 -35.30 28.48
CA MET A 1 -42.04 -34.75 27.77
C MET A 1 -42.33 -33.31 27.33
N LYS A 2 -42.13 -32.30 28.20
CA LYS A 2 -42.25 -30.86 27.87
C LYS A 2 -41.34 -29.99 28.77
N THR A 3 -40.14 -30.47 29.08
CA THR A 3 -39.22 -29.79 30.02
C THR A 3 -37.80 -29.65 29.47
N PHE A 4 -37.59 -29.92 28.18
CA PHE A 4 -36.27 -29.82 27.53
C PHE A 4 -36.20 -28.75 26.42
N MET A 5 -37.26 -27.96 26.22
CA MET A 5 -37.36 -26.98 25.13
C MET A 5 -37.49 -25.53 25.64
N ILE A 6 -36.77 -25.20 26.72
CA ILE A 6 -36.62 -23.81 27.20
C ILE A 6 -35.14 -23.47 27.50
N LEU A 7 -34.23 -24.46 27.57
CA LEU A 7 -32.85 -24.22 28.00
C LEU A 7 -31.88 -23.80 26.87
N THR A 8 -32.17 -24.11 25.61
CA THR A 8 -31.29 -23.77 24.47
C THR A 8 -31.52 -22.37 23.90
N LEU A 9 -32.72 -21.80 24.09
CA LEU A 9 -33.04 -20.45 23.61
C LEU A 9 -32.43 -19.35 24.50
N THR A 10 -32.29 -19.61 25.80
CA THR A 10 -31.71 -18.66 26.76
C THR A 10 -30.19 -18.55 26.60
N ILE A 11 -29.49 -19.65 26.33
CA ILE A 11 -28.03 -19.65 26.16
C ILE A 11 -27.64 -19.00 24.82
N SER A 12 -28.35 -19.29 23.72
CA SER A 12 -28.09 -18.60 22.44
C SER A 12 -28.44 -17.12 22.52
N SER A 13 -29.52 -16.74 23.22
CA SER A 13 -29.86 -15.34 23.41
C SER A 13 -28.82 -14.59 24.26
N VAL A 14 -28.29 -15.20 25.33
CA VAL A 14 -27.24 -14.60 26.18
C VAL A 14 -25.88 -14.49 25.45
N ILE A 15 -25.51 -15.46 24.61
CA ILE A 15 -24.27 -15.40 23.80
C ILE A 15 -24.39 -14.34 22.70
N ILE A 16 -25.55 -14.25 22.03
CA ILE A 16 -25.80 -13.20 21.02
C ILE A 16 -25.88 -11.81 21.68
N LEU A 17 -26.48 -11.68 22.88
CA LEU A 17 -26.52 -10.43 23.65
C LEU A 17 -25.13 -9.99 24.12
N SER A 18 -24.27 -10.92 24.52
CA SER A 18 -22.93 -10.59 25.03
C SER A 18 -21.97 -10.15 23.92
N VAL A 19 -22.03 -10.77 22.73
CA VAL A 19 -21.29 -10.29 21.57
C VAL A 19 -21.77 -8.91 21.13
N THR A 20 -23.09 -8.65 21.10
CA THR A 20 -23.60 -7.30 20.75
C THR A 20 -23.27 -6.22 21.78
N LEU A 21 -23.13 -6.55 23.07
CA LEU A 21 -22.80 -5.57 24.10
C LEU A 21 -21.34 -5.10 24.01
N VAL A 22 -20.39 -6.00 23.70
CA VAL A 22 -18.96 -5.66 23.52
C VAL A 22 -18.74 -4.76 22.31
N PHE A 23 -19.50 -4.96 21.22
CA PHE A 23 -19.42 -4.10 20.03
C PHE A 23 -19.95 -2.67 20.25
N ARG A 24 -20.89 -2.45 21.19
CA ARG A 24 -21.39 -1.10 21.48
C ARG A 24 -20.45 -0.25 22.33
N PHE A 25 -19.67 -0.85 23.22
CA PHE A 25 -18.74 -0.11 24.08
C PHE A 25 -17.42 0.25 23.37
N THR A 26 -17.00 -0.54 22.38
CA THR A 26 -15.76 -0.30 21.62
C THR A 26 -15.97 0.53 20.35
N GLY A 27 -17.22 0.90 20.02
CA GLY A 27 -17.52 1.71 18.84
C GLY A 27 -16.84 3.09 18.85
N SER A 28 -16.57 3.65 20.03
CA SER A 28 -15.84 4.91 20.13
C SER A 28 -14.36 4.80 19.75
N LEU A 29 -13.75 3.61 19.81
CA LEU A 29 -12.36 3.42 19.36
C LEU A 29 -12.28 3.42 17.83
N THR A 30 -13.19 2.70 17.18
CA THR A 30 -13.27 2.65 15.72
C THR A 30 -13.59 4.01 15.14
N GLU A 31 -14.50 4.76 15.77
CA GLU A 31 -14.85 6.11 15.33
C GLU A 31 -13.64 7.07 15.35
N VAL A 32 -12.77 6.98 16.35
CA VAL A 32 -11.53 7.79 16.39
C VAL A 32 -10.57 7.43 15.26
N ALA A 33 -10.41 6.14 14.95
CA ALA A 33 -9.56 5.73 13.83
C ALA A 33 -10.15 6.15 12.47
N ASP A 34 -11.46 5.99 12.28
CA ASP A 34 -12.15 6.41 11.05
C ASP A 34 -12.08 7.93 10.87
N GLN A 35 -12.26 8.70 11.95
CA GLN A 35 -12.07 10.17 11.94
C GLN A 35 -10.63 10.57 11.63
N LEU A 36 -9.64 9.82 12.13
CA LEU A 36 -8.23 10.09 11.83
C LEU A 36 -7.96 9.93 10.32
N PHE A 37 -8.41 8.82 9.72
CA PHE A 37 -8.25 8.61 8.28
C PHE A 37 -9.02 9.64 7.44
N SER A 38 -10.21 10.04 7.87
CA SER A 38 -10.96 11.11 7.19
C SER A 38 -10.27 12.47 7.28
N ALA A 39 -9.71 12.81 8.45
CA ALA A 39 -8.98 14.06 8.63
C ALA A 39 -7.67 14.10 7.82
N THR A 40 -6.99 12.95 7.70
CA THR A 40 -5.76 12.85 6.88
C THR A 40 -6.06 12.90 5.38
N GLU A 41 -7.21 12.37 4.93
CA GLU A 41 -7.67 12.51 3.55
C GLU A 41 -7.85 13.99 3.14
N THR A 42 -8.35 14.82 4.05
CA THR A 42 -8.58 16.25 3.82
C THR A 42 -7.40 17.14 4.21
N ASN A 43 -6.27 16.57 4.65
CA ASN A 43 -5.14 17.30 5.24
C ASN A 43 -5.57 18.29 6.35
N ASP A 44 -6.55 17.90 7.17
CA ASP A 44 -7.04 18.73 8.28
C ASP A 44 -6.16 18.50 9.52
N THR A 45 -5.00 19.16 9.54
CA THR A 45 -4.03 19.11 10.63
C THR A 45 -4.67 19.41 11.99
N GLY A 46 -5.63 20.32 12.05
CA GLY A 46 -6.32 20.69 13.29
C GLY A 46 -7.19 19.55 13.83
N GLN A 47 -7.93 18.85 12.97
CA GLN A 47 -8.68 17.66 13.37
C GLN A 47 -7.75 16.52 13.77
N VAL A 48 -6.66 16.30 13.02
CA VAL A 48 -5.65 15.30 13.39
C VAL A 48 -5.11 15.60 14.80
N GLU A 49 -4.72 16.84 15.10
CA GLU A 49 -4.24 17.24 16.43
C GLU A 49 -5.25 16.91 17.55
N LEU A 50 -6.54 17.12 17.31
CA LEU A 50 -7.59 16.81 18.28
C LEU A 50 -7.72 15.30 18.56
N LEU A 51 -7.41 14.46 17.58
CA LEU A 51 -7.50 13.00 17.67
C LEU A 51 -6.24 12.36 18.27
N LEU A 52 -5.10 13.07 18.29
CA LEU A 52 -3.85 12.57 18.86
C LEU A 52 -3.73 12.84 20.36
N SER A 53 -3.18 11.88 21.09
CA SER A 53 -2.86 12.01 22.52
C SER A 53 -1.68 12.95 22.71
N LYS A 54 -1.59 13.57 23.89
CA LYS A 54 -0.42 14.40 24.23
C LYS A 54 0.88 13.57 24.13
N GLY A 55 0.82 12.29 24.52
CA GLY A 55 1.96 11.37 24.43
C GLY A 55 2.43 11.08 23.00
N PHE A 56 1.50 10.93 22.06
CA PHE A 56 1.83 10.75 20.63
C PHE A 56 2.59 11.98 20.10
N MET A 57 2.06 13.18 20.41
CA MET A 57 2.56 14.44 19.90
C MET A 57 3.92 14.86 20.46
N ILE A 58 4.47 14.15 21.46
CA ILE A 58 5.83 14.40 21.97
C ILE A 58 6.88 14.13 20.89
N ASN A 59 6.69 13.09 20.07
CA ASN A 59 7.70 12.63 19.12
C ASN A 59 7.29 12.78 17.65
N THR A 60 6.02 13.09 17.39
CA THR A 60 5.48 13.13 16.02
C THR A 60 4.49 14.27 15.89
N SER A 61 4.74 15.21 14.97
CA SER A 61 3.77 16.28 14.69
C SER A 61 2.58 15.73 13.89
N PRO A 62 1.41 16.39 13.97
CA PRO A 62 0.25 16.04 13.14
C PRO A 62 0.58 16.01 11.64
N ASP A 63 1.32 17.00 11.12
CA ASP A 63 1.74 17.05 9.71
C ASP A 63 2.64 15.86 9.34
N ALA A 64 3.60 15.51 10.20
CA ALA A 64 4.48 14.36 9.96
C ALA A 64 3.70 13.04 9.91
N LEU A 65 2.65 12.90 10.72
CA LEU A 65 1.75 11.75 10.65
C LEU A 65 0.94 11.74 9.35
N ILE A 66 0.40 12.88 8.92
CA ILE A 66 -0.34 13.01 7.66
C ILE A 66 0.55 12.58 6.50
N ASP A 67 1.77 13.12 6.41
CA ASP A 67 2.74 12.78 5.37
C ASP A 67 3.09 11.29 5.40
N TRP A 68 3.32 10.74 6.59
CA TRP A 68 3.64 9.32 6.77
C TRP A 68 2.49 8.40 6.31
N LEU A 69 1.23 8.74 6.60
CA LEU A 69 0.05 8.00 6.13
C LEU A 69 -0.16 8.19 4.62
N ALA A 70 0.01 9.40 4.10
CA ALA A 70 -0.14 9.72 2.69
C ALA A 70 0.90 8.97 1.84
N SER A 71 2.14 8.83 2.31
CA SER A 71 3.19 8.08 1.61
C SER A 71 2.82 6.60 1.37
N ARG A 72 1.90 6.05 2.18
CA ARG A 72 1.40 4.66 2.10
C ARG A 72 0.00 4.57 1.46
N GLY A 73 -0.55 5.69 0.98
CA GLY A 73 -1.92 5.77 0.44
C GLY A 73 -3.01 5.63 1.50
N LEU A 74 -2.66 5.70 2.80
CA LEU A 74 -3.60 5.61 3.92
C LEU A 74 -4.36 6.92 4.18
N ASN A 75 -4.15 7.94 3.35
CA ASN A 75 -5.03 9.11 3.23
C ASN A 75 -6.16 8.88 2.19
N ARG A 76 -6.26 7.69 1.61
CA ARG A 76 -7.33 7.28 0.68
C ARG A 76 -7.89 5.92 1.07
N VAL A 77 -8.44 5.82 2.28
CA VAL A 77 -9.02 4.58 2.81
C VAL A 77 -10.43 4.38 2.25
N VAL A 78 -10.70 3.19 1.71
CA VAL A 78 -12.03 2.83 1.17
C VAL A 78 -12.76 1.80 2.03
N GLU A 79 -12.04 1.07 2.87
CA GLU A 79 -12.62 0.04 3.73
C GLU A 79 -11.77 -0.16 4.99
N THR A 80 -12.40 -0.31 6.15
CA THR A 80 -11.77 -0.72 7.40
C THR A 80 -12.47 -1.97 7.95
N GLN A 81 -11.70 -2.93 8.44
CA GLN A 81 -12.22 -4.13 9.10
C GLN A 81 -11.46 -4.34 10.40
N TRP A 82 -12.17 -4.50 11.52
CA TRP A 82 -11.54 -4.60 12.83
C TRP A 82 -11.80 -5.99 13.42
N SER A 83 -10.73 -6.75 13.62
CA SER A 83 -10.79 -8.14 14.09
C SER A 83 -10.66 -8.25 15.61
N GLN A 84 -9.99 -7.29 16.24
CA GLN A 84 -9.81 -7.24 17.70
C GLN A 84 -10.02 -5.82 18.21
N ARG A 85 -10.72 -5.72 19.35
CA ARG A 85 -10.99 -4.48 20.06
C ARG A 85 -11.05 -4.79 21.55
N GLU A 86 -10.25 -4.10 22.34
CA GLU A 86 -10.21 -4.26 23.78
C GLU A 86 -10.17 -2.89 24.47
N ILE A 87 -10.87 -2.76 25.59
CA ILE A 87 -10.77 -1.61 26.48
C ILE A 87 -10.44 -2.13 27.86
N SER A 88 -9.37 -1.59 28.45
CA SER A 88 -8.96 -1.86 29.82
C SER A 88 -8.71 -0.54 30.54
N GLY A 89 -9.67 -0.14 31.37
CA GLY A 89 -9.64 1.13 32.09
C GLY A 89 -9.62 2.34 31.14
N GLY A 90 -8.55 3.12 31.19
CA GLY A 90 -8.34 4.32 30.38
C GLY A 90 -7.57 4.08 29.08
N ALA A 91 -7.27 2.82 28.74
CA ALA A 91 -6.58 2.44 27.51
C ALA A 91 -7.47 1.52 26.66
N GLY A 92 -7.30 1.61 25.34
CA GLY A 92 -7.94 0.73 24.37
C GLY A 92 -6.95 0.29 23.32
N THR A 93 -7.08 -0.95 22.85
CA THR A 93 -6.32 -1.48 21.73
C THR A 93 -7.28 -1.95 20.65
N MET A 94 -6.85 -1.80 19.40
CA MET A 94 -7.65 -2.19 18.24
C MET A 94 -6.72 -2.69 17.14
N ALA A 95 -7.01 -3.87 16.61
CA ALA A 95 -6.30 -4.43 15.48
C ALA A 95 -7.27 -4.79 14.36
N GLY A 96 -6.81 -4.63 13.13
CA GLY A 96 -7.66 -4.80 11.95
C GLY A 96 -6.88 -4.69 10.66
N THR A 97 -7.63 -4.47 9.58
CA THR A 97 -7.11 -4.20 8.25
C THR A 97 -7.73 -2.94 7.69
N VAL A 98 -6.95 -2.22 6.89
CA VAL A 98 -7.33 -1.01 6.19
C VAL A 98 -7.05 -1.21 4.71
N LYS A 99 -8.05 -1.01 3.87
CA LYS A 99 -7.92 -1.09 2.41
C LYS A 99 -7.86 0.31 1.83
N THR A 100 -6.85 0.58 0.99
CA THR A 100 -6.72 1.85 0.28
C THR A 100 -7.46 1.82 -1.06
N ALA A 101 -7.68 3.00 -1.65
CA ALA A 101 -8.29 3.15 -2.98
C ALA A 101 -7.47 2.45 -4.08
N ALA A 102 -6.17 2.28 -3.87
CA ALA A 102 -5.29 1.52 -4.77
C ALA A 102 -5.49 -0.01 -4.66
N GLY A 103 -6.25 -0.48 -3.65
CA GLY A 103 -6.56 -1.89 -3.44
C GLY A 103 -5.63 -2.60 -2.45
N VAL A 104 -4.64 -1.91 -1.89
CA VAL A 104 -3.71 -2.47 -0.89
C VAL A 104 -4.41 -2.65 0.45
N ILE A 105 -4.20 -3.79 1.10
CA ILE A 105 -4.74 -4.10 2.43
C ILE A 105 -3.60 -4.09 3.44
N PHE A 106 -3.65 -3.17 4.40
CA PHE A 106 -2.68 -3.03 5.48
C PHE A 106 -3.24 -3.59 6.79
N PRO A 107 -2.59 -4.57 7.44
CA PRO A 107 -2.81 -4.83 8.85
C PRO A 107 -2.40 -3.61 9.67
N VAL A 108 -3.29 -3.16 10.54
CA VAL A 108 -3.05 -2.01 11.42
C VAL A 108 -3.36 -2.35 12.86
N GLU A 109 -2.60 -1.74 13.76
CA GLU A 109 -2.85 -1.76 15.20
C GLU A 109 -2.86 -0.33 15.74
N PHE A 110 -3.85 -0.04 16.58
CA PHE A 110 -4.00 1.23 17.28
C PHE A 110 -3.95 0.99 18.78
N THR A 111 -3.15 1.79 19.47
CA THR A 111 -3.33 2.00 20.91
C THR A 111 -3.97 3.36 21.11
N LEU A 112 -5.04 3.42 21.89
CA LEU A 112 -5.75 4.63 22.26
C LEU A 112 -5.72 4.83 23.77
N VAL A 113 -5.68 6.08 24.21
CA VAL A 113 -5.78 6.46 25.62
C VAL A 113 -6.89 7.48 25.79
N LYS A 114 -7.54 7.44 26.96
CA LYS A 114 -8.61 8.36 27.29
C LYS A 114 -8.05 9.58 27.99
N GLU A 115 -8.11 10.74 27.34
CA GLU A 115 -7.72 12.03 27.90
C GLU A 115 -8.94 12.94 27.98
N GLU A 116 -9.18 13.54 29.15
CA GLU A 116 -10.28 14.51 29.36
C GLU A 116 -11.66 13.97 28.92
N GLY A 117 -11.86 12.66 29.03
CA GLY A 117 -13.10 11.97 28.66
C GLY A 117 -13.19 11.52 27.21
N ASN A 118 -12.24 11.91 26.35
CA ASN A 118 -12.21 11.57 24.93
C ASN A 118 -11.12 10.54 24.64
N TRP A 119 -11.40 9.62 23.72
CA TRP A 119 -10.40 8.70 23.21
C TRP A 119 -9.48 9.42 22.24
N LYS A 120 -8.18 9.18 22.35
CA LYS A 120 -7.16 9.75 21.49
C LYS A 120 -6.15 8.69 21.10
N VAL A 121 -5.62 8.79 19.89
CA VAL A 121 -4.61 7.87 19.36
C VAL A 121 -3.28 8.10 20.09
N HIS A 122 -2.76 7.03 20.66
CA HIS A 122 -1.48 6.99 21.37
C HIS A 122 -0.36 6.34 20.54
N SER A 123 -0.70 5.33 19.75
CA SER A 123 0.17 4.79 18.72
C SER A 123 -0.66 4.26 17.56
N ILE A 124 -0.04 4.26 16.39
CA ILE A 124 -0.52 3.59 15.18
C ILE A 124 0.65 2.78 14.62
N GLU A 125 0.41 1.49 14.40
CA GLU A 125 1.34 0.60 13.74
C GLU A 125 0.70 0.11 12.45
N VAL A 126 1.40 0.30 11.34
CA VAL A 126 0.98 -0.18 10.01
C VAL A 126 1.98 -1.24 9.61
N SER A 127 1.52 -2.49 9.55
CA SER A 127 2.33 -3.60 9.06
C SER A 127 2.15 -3.74 7.55
N SER A 128 3.24 -4.06 6.85
CA SER A 128 3.19 -4.50 5.46
C SER A 128 2.83 -5.99 5.43
N PRO A 129 1.84 -6.44 4.64
CA PRO A 129 1.61 -7.87 4.43
C PRO A 129 2.91 -8.55 3.94
N GLY A 130 3.34 -9.62 4.60
CA GLY A 130 4.48 -10.42 4.11
C GLY A 130 5.89 -9.83 4.30
N LEU A 131 6.06 -8.61 4.83
CA LEU A 131 7.39 -7.99 5.01
C LEU A 131 7.51 -7.19 6.32
N PRO A 132 7.72 -7.83 7.49
CA PRO A 132 7.96 -7.12 8.74
C PRO A 132 9.27 -6.33 8.69
N GLY A 133 9.20 -5.03 8.97
CA GLY A 133 10.37 -4.14 9.09
C GLY A 133 10.93 -3.58 7.77
N ILE A 134 10.21 -3.74 6.64
CA ILE A 134 10.56 -3.12 5.36
C ILE A 134 9.58 -1.98 5.08
N ASP A 135 10.11 -0.77 4.93
CA ASP A 135 9.34 0.39 4.48
C ASP A 135 8.95 0.21 3.00
N LEU A 136 7.66 0.33 2.72
CA LEU A 136 7.15 0.35 1.35
C LEU A 136 7.58 1.64 0.66
N PRO A 137 7.81 1.59 -0.67
CA PRO A 137 8.22 2.77 -1.37
C PRO A 137 7.07 3.78 -1.40
N GLY A 138 7.35 4.99 -0.91
CA GLY A 138 6.44 6.13 -1.07
C GLY A 138 6.35 6.55 -2.54
N HIS A 139 5.40 7.44 -2.87
CA HIS A 139 5.13 7.84 -4.25
C HIS A 139 6.36 8.30 -5.04
N GLU A 140 7.21 9.15 -4.46
CA GLU A 140 8.46 9.59 -5.10
C GLU A 140 9.40 8.42 -5.42
N GLN A 141 9.53 7.47 -4.48
CA GLN A 141 10.34 6.28 -4.69
C GLN A 141 9.73 5.34 -5.73
N GLN A 142 8.40 5.24 -5.82
CA GLN A 142 7.71 4.48 -6.87
C GLN A 142 8.02 5.05 -8.26
N VAL A 143 7.97 6.38 -8.41
CA VAL A 143 8.37 7.07 -9.66
C VAL A 143 9.83 6.74 -10.01
N GLN A 144 10.75 6.86 -9.06
CA GLN A 144 12.17 6.54 -9.27
C GLN A 144 12.42 5.08 -9.65
N LEU A 145 11.65 4.13 -9.09
CA LEU A 145 11.73 2.71 -9.42
C LEU A 145 11.31 2.45 -10.88
N ILE A 146 10.19 3.04 -11.31
CA ILE A 146 9.73 2.92 -12.70
C ILE A 146 10.75 3.57 -13.64
N GLU A 147 11.17 4.81 -13.39
CA GLU A 147 12.14 5.54 -14.22
C GLU A 147 13.45 4.76 -14.36
N SER A 148 13.99 4.23 -13.26
CA SER A 148 15.20 3.42 -13.29
C SER A 148 15.05 2.16 -14.14
N SER A 149 13.92 1.46 -14.02
CA SER A 149 13.62 0.26 -14.80
C SER A 149 13.43 0.57 -16.28
N VAL A 150 12.67 1.61 -16.61
CA VAL A 150 12.45 2.07 -17.99
C VAL A 150 13.76 2.53 -18.61
N ASN A 151 14.56 3.35 -17.93
CA ASN A 151 15.84 3.81 -18.47
C ASN A 151 16.78 2.65 -18.83
N ARG A 152 16.86 1.62 -17.97
CA ARG A 152 17.65 0.42 -18.27
C ARG A 152 17.12 -0.34 -19.47
N PHE A 153 15.80 -0.47 -19.58
CA PHE A 153 15.16 -1.07 -20.74
C PHE A 153 15.43 -0.27 -22.02
N LEU A 154 15.34 1.07 -21.97
CA LEU A 154 15.60 1.95 -23.10
C LEU A 154 17.04 1.86 -23.60
N ILE A 155 18.01 1.80 -22.69
CA ILE A 155 19.42 1.55 -23.03
C ILE A 155 19.57 0.21 -23.76
N SER A 156 18.93 -0.84 -23.26
CA SER A 156 18.99 -2.18 -23.86
C SER A 156 18.30 -2.28 -25.22
N ILE A 157 17.15 -1.63 -25.43
CA ILE A 157 16.51 -1.65 -26.77
C ILE A 157 17.27 -0.80 -27.78
N GLU A 158 17.94 0.30 -27.37
CA GLU A 158 18.79 1.10 -28.25
C GLU A 158 20.07 0.33 -28.64
N ALA A 159 20.57 -0.53 -27.75
CA ALA A 159 21.69 -1.43 -28.02
C ALA A 159 21.28 -2.71 -28.77
N GLU A 160 19.98 -2.97 -28.96
CA GLU A 160 19.44 -4.25 -29.43
C GLU A 160 19.93 -5.46 -28.62
N ASP A 161 20.22 -5.25 -27.33
CA ASP A 161 20.78 -6.24 -26.41
C ASP A 161 20.27 -6.06 -24.97
N MET A 162 19.62 -7.10 -24.46
CA MET A 162 19.02 -7.16 -23.13
C MET A 162 20.01 -7.55 -22.03
N GLU A 163 21.31 -7.74 -22.31
CA GLU A 163 22.30 -8.08 -21.29
C GLU A 163 22.31 -7.04 -20.16
N TYR A 164 22.40 -5.75 -20.50
CA TYR A 164 22.40 -4.67 -19.51
C TYR A 164 21.11 -4.65 -18.68
N PHE A 165 19.94 -4.81 -19.31
CA PHE A 165 18.67 -4.91 -18.60
C PHE A 165 18.64 -6.11 -17.64
N ARG A 166 19.11 -7.27 -18.11
CA ARG A 166 19.16 -8.52 -17.34
C ARG A 166 20.01 -8.40 -16.07
N GLU A 167 21.19 -7.77 -16.14
CA GLU A 167 22.09 -7.60 -14.99
C GLU A 167 21.43 -6.88 -13.81
N HIS A 168 20.38 -6.11 -14.09
CA HIS A 168 19.70 -5.24 -13.14
C HIS A 168 18.36 -5.80 -12.62
N LEU A 169 17.98 -7.00 -13.06
CA LEU A 169 16.80 -7.70 -12.56
C LEU A 169 17.08 -8.32 -11.18
N SER A 170 16.02 -8.71 -10.47
CA SER A 170 16.12 -9.50 -9.25
C SER A 170 16.86 -10.82 -9.47
N GLU A 171 17.51 -11.36 -8.44
CA GLU A 171 18.23 -12.64 -8.54
C GLU A 171 17.32 -13.78 -9.03
N GLY A 172 16.08 -13.84 -8.52
CA GLY A 172 15.08 -14.81 -8.96
C GLY A 172 14.85 -14.73 -10.46
N TRP A 173 14.53 -13.54 -10.98
CA TRP A 173 14.25 -13.38 -12.40
C TRP A 173 15.48 -13.61 -13.29
N LYS A 174 16.69 -13.19 -12.86
CA LYS A 174 17.94 -13.47 -13.58
C LYS A 174 18.24 -14.95 -13.75
N SER A 175 17.79 -15.77 -12.80
CA SER A 175 17.97 -17.23 -12.83
C SER A 175 17.01 -17.93 -13.79
N GLU A 176 15.88 -17.29 -14.12
CA GLU A 176 14.81 -17.86 -14.95
C GLU A 176 14.87 -17.39 -16.41
N ALA A 177 15.39 -16.18 -16.66
CA ALA A 177 15.46 -15.60 -18.00
C ALA A 177 16.91 -15.39 -18.45
N SER A 178 17.28 -15.98 -19.60
CA SER A 178 18.54 -15.69 -20.28
C SER A 178 18.49 -14.37 -21.05
N THR A 179 19.64 -13.85 -21.47
CA THR A 179 19.70 -12.66 -22.33
C THR A 179 18.98 -12.93 -23.66
N GLU A 180 19.15 -14.12 -24.24
CA GLU A 180 18.48 -14.55 -25.46
C GLU A 180 16.95 -14.58 -25.32
N ASP A 181 16.42 -15.08 -24.20
CA ASP A 181 14.98 -15.08 -23.93
C ASP A 181 14.43 -13.65 -23.90
N LEU A 182 15.13 -12.75 -23.20
CA LEU A 182 14.73 -11.35 -23.10
C LEU A 182 14.81 -10.63 -24.45
N ASN A 183 15.87 -10.87 -25.23
CA ASN A 183 16.00 -10.35 -26.59
C ASN A 183 14.80 -10.79 -27.46
N GLN A 184 14.42 -12.07 -27.40
CA GLN A 184 13.29 -12.58 -28.15
C GLN A 184 11.95 -11.95 -27.71
N VAL A 185 11.72 -11.80 -26.41
CA VAL A 185 10.48 -11.22 -25.87
C VAL A 185 10.34 -9.75 -26.26
N TYR A 186 11.42 -8.99 -26.20
CA TYR A 186 11.39 -7.54 -26.39
C TYR A 186 11.84 -7.05 -27.77
N GLN A 187 12.17 -7.94 -28.71
CA GLN A 187 12.64 -7.58 -30.05
C GLN A 187 11.75 -6.57 -30.79
N SER A 188 10.44 -6.57 -30.53
CA SER A 188 9.49 -5.64 -31.16
C SER A 188 9.75 -4.19 -30.76
N PHE A 189 10.30 -3.97 -29.56
CA PHE A 189 10.63 -2.66 -29.02
C PHE A 189 11.92 -2.06 -29.59
N PHE A 190 12.81 -2.86 -30.19
CA PHE A 190 14.02 -2.34 -30.86
C PHE A 190 13.65 -1.29 -31.93
N ARG A 191 12.59 -1.55 -32.69
CA ARG A 191 12.06 -0.60 -33.69
C ARG A 191 11.37 0.62 -33.09
N LEU A 192 11.08 0.62 -31.80
CA LEU A 192 10.41 1.70 -31.07
C LEU A 192 11.38 2.54 -30.24
N ALA A 193 12.68 2.20 -30.19
CA ALA A 193 13.67 2.87 -29.34
C ALA A 193 13.66 4.40 -29.53
N GLY A 194 13.61 4.88 -30.77
CA GLY A 194 13.56 6.32 -31.07
C GLY A 194 12.29 7.02 -30.58
N ILE A 195 11.14 6.34 -30.59
CA ILE A 195 9.87 6.89 -30.09
C ILE A 195 9.86 6.92 -28.56
N LEU A 196 10.36 5.85 -27.93
CA LEU A 196 10.32 5.71 -26.48
C LEU A 196 11.39 6.52 -25.74
N LYS A 197 12.39 7.05 -26.46
CA LYS A 197 13.46 7.88 -25.88
C LYS A 197 12.92 9.12 -25.14
N GLU A 198 11.78 9.65 -25.56
CA GLU A 198 11.09 10.76 -24.88
C GLU A 198 10.80 10.44 -23.39
N ALA A 199 10.60 9.16 -23.03
CA ALA A 199 10.38 8.75 -21.65
C ALA A 199 11.60 9.00 -20.72
N GLN A 200 12.81 9.23 -21.26
CA GLN A 200 14.00 9.57 -20.46
C GLN A 200 13.95 11.00 -19.90
N GLU A 201 13.12 11.88 -20.48
CA GLU A 201 12.99 13.29 -20.10
C GLU A 201 11.68 13.58 -19.36
N MET A 202 10.90 12.53 -19.08
CA MET A 202 9.58 12.61 -18.46
C MET A 202 9.50 11.72 -17.23
N SER A 203 8.62 12.09 -16.30
CA SER A 203 8.23 11.19 -15.21
C SER A 203 6.95 10.44 -15.55
N PRO A 204 6.84 9.16 -15.14
CA PRO A 204 5.62 8.40 -15.28
C PRO A 204 4.50 8.98 -14.40
N GLU A 205 3.27 8.92 -14.89
CA GLU A 205 2.09 9.07 -14.06
C GLU A 205 1.79 7.71 -13.40
N ILE A 206 1.88 7.65 -12.07
CA ILE A 206 1.55 6.42 -11.32
C ILE A 206 0.04 6.34 -11.13
N ASN A 207 -0.55 5.33 -11.75
CA ASN A 207 -1.99 5.10 -11.73
C ASN A 207 -2.40 4.23 -10.53
N GLN A 208 -1.58 3.23 -10.19
CA GLN A 208 -1.90 2.25 -9.14
C GLN A 208 -0.64 1.66 -8.51
N PHE A 209 -0.74 1.36 -7.22
CA PHE A 209 0.26 0.67 -6.42
C PHE A 209 -0.40 -0.51 -5.69
N ASN A 210 0.10 -1.73 -5.91
CA ASN A 210 -0.41 -2.93 -5.26
C ASN A 210 0.68 -3.60 -4.40
N GLY A 211 0.24 -4.36 -3.40
CA GLY A 211 1.11 -5.17 -2.56
C GLY A 211 1.68 -4.44 -1.33
N PRO A 212 2.64 -5.06 -0.63
CA PRO A 212 3.25 -6.37 -0.95
C PRO A 212 2.25 -7.52 -0.88
N ASP A 213 2.42 -8.50 -1.77
CA ASP A 213 1.70 -9.77 -1.71
C ASP A 213 2.30 -10.71 -0.65
N ALA A 214 1.81 -11.96 -0.59
CA ALA A 214 2.32 -12.96 0.37
C ALA A 214 3.81 -13.32 0.17
N ASN A 215 4.38 -13.02 -0.99
CA ASN A 215 5.79 -13.25 -1.31
C ASN A 215 6.64 -11.97 -1.17
N GLY A 216 6.05 -10.87 -0.70
CA GLY A 216 6.74 -9.59 -0.58
C GLY A 216 6.91 -8.84 -1.90
N VAL A 217 6.14 -9.20 -2.93
CA VAL A 217 6.18 -8.53 -4.23
C VAL A 217 5.21 -7.36 -4.23
N ILE A 218 5.71 -6.17 -4.57
CA ILE A 218 4.90 -4.99 -4.86
C ILE A 218 4.72 -4.83 -6.37
N GLN A 219 3.67 -4.16 -6.79
CA GLN A 219 3.42 -3.86 -8.19
C GLN A 219 3.10 -2.37 -8.36
N ILE A 220 3.72 -1.75 -9.36
CA ILE A 220 3.54 -0.35 -9.70
C ILE A 220 3.03 -0.28 -11.14
N ILE A 221 1.87 0.35 -11.33
CA ILE A 221 1.22 0.53 -12.62
C ILE A 221 1.16 2.01 -12.92
N GLY A 222 1.61 2.39 -14.11
CA GLY A 222 1.64 3.77 -14.56
C GLY A 222 1.74 3.89 -16.07
N GLN A 223 2.00 5.10 -16.52
CA GLN A 223 2.11 5.40 -17.95
C GLN A 223 3.02 6.60 -18.22
N TYR A 224 3.64 6.62 -19.39
CA TYR A 224 4.25 7.82 -19.97
C TYR A 224 3.36 8.34 -21.10
N ASN A 225 3.05 9.63 -21.03
CA ASN A 225 2.24 10.32 -22.02
C ASN A 225 3.11 10.91 -23.14
N LEU A 226 3.70 10.05 -23.98
CA LEU A 226 4.60 10.46 -25.06
C LEU A 226 3.83 11.11 -26.22
N GLN A 227 4.53 11.81 -27.11
CA GLN A 227 3.92 12.57 -28.20
C GLN A 227 3.11 11.68 -29.17
N LEU A 228 3.65 10.51 -29.54
CA LEU A 228 3.04 9.62 -30.54
C LEU A 228 2.27 8.44 -29.93
N VAL A 229 2.61 8.05 -28.70
CA VAL A 229 2.06 6.85 -28.05
C VAL A 229 1.84 7.10 -26.56
N ILE A 230 0.96 6.32 -25.95
CA ILE A 230 0.93 6.12 -24.50
C ILE A 230 1.76 4.87 -24.21
N PHE A 231 2.77 4.98 -23.36
CA PHE A 231 3.63 3.87 -22.96
C PHE A 231 3.22 3.39 -21.58
N HIS A 232 2.45 2.30 -21.55
CA HIS A 232 1.93 1.70 -20.32
C HIS A 232 2.99 0.84 -19.65
N VAL A 233 3.12 0.95 -18.34
CA VAL A 233 4.08 0.19 -17.53
C VAL A 233 3.37 -0.49 -16.36
N GLU A 234 3.64 -1.77 -16.17
CA GLU A 234 3.17 -2.59 -15.06
C GLU A 234 4.37 -3.42 -14.57
N HIS A 235 5.04 -2.92 -13.55
CA HIS A 235 6.29 -3.48 -13.05
C HIS A 235 6.09 -4.08 -11.67
N ALA A 236 6.68 -5.25 -11.44
CA ALA A 236 6.70 -5.90 -10.14
C ALA A 236 8.10 -5.78 -9.53
N TYR A 237 8.18 -5.53 -8.22
CA TYR A 237 9.43 -5.41 -7.48
C TYR A 237 9.42 -6.28 -6.23
N ILE A 238 10.59 -6.80 -5.88
CA ILE A 238 10.81 -7.56 -4.64
C ILE A 238 11.95 -6.92 -3.85
N PHE A 239 11.85 -6.90 -2.52
CA PHE A 239 12.91 -6.35 -1.68
C PHE A 239 13.98 -7.42 -1.43
N GLU A 240 15.18 -7.23 -1.98
CA GLU A 240 16.32 -8.12 -1.79
C GLU A 240 17.61 -7.31 -1.65
N ASN A 241 18.55 -7.81 -0.85
CA ASN A 241 19.86 -7.17 -0.64
C ASN A 241 19.76 -5.67 -0.22
N GLY A 242 18.72 -5.31 0.54
CA GLY A 242 18.51 -3.95 1.03
C GLY A 242 17.95 -2.97 0.00
N ARG A 243 17.43 -3.44 -1.14
CA ARG A 243 16.81 -2.58 -2.17
C ARG A 243 15.62 -3.26 -2.84
N TRP A 244 14.73 -2.47 -3.43
CA TRP A 244 13.71 -2.96 -4.35
C TRP A 244 14.37 -3.31 -5.70
N ALA A 245 14.28 -4.57 -6.10
CA ALA A 245 14.79 -5.10 -7.37
C ALA A 245 13.62 -5.44 -8.31
N LEU A 246 13.81 -5.21 -9.62
CA LEU A 246 12.78 -5.47 -10.62
C LEU A 246 12.59 -6.99 -10.79
N HIS A 247 11.40 -7.47 -10.46
CA HIS A 247 11.03 -8.88 -10.46
C HIS A 247 10.09 -9.26 -11.62
N GLY A 248 9.42 -8.28 -12.22
CA GLY A 248 8.64 -8.46 -13.44
C GLY A 248 8.48 -7.15 -14.20
N PHE A 249 8.43 -7.23 -15.53
CA PHE A 249 8.32 -6.06 -16.40
C PHE A 249 7.29 -6.34 -17.48
N HIS A 250 6.10 -5.75 -17.34
CA HIS A 250 5.09 -5.76 -18.39
C HIS A 250 4.94 -4.36 -18.94
N THR A 251 5.00 -4.23 -20.27
CA THR A 251 4.85 -2.95 -20.93
C THR A 251 4.20 -3.11 -22.29
N ARG A 252 3.47 -2.07 -22.72
CA ARG A 252 2.84 -1.97 -24.03
C ARG A 252 2.77 -0.52 -24.48
N THR A 253 2.71 -0.32 -25.79
CA THR A 253 2.44 0.97 -26.41
C THR A 253 1.02 1.00 -26.97
N GLU A 254 0.38 2.15 -26.87
CA GLU A 254 -0.92 2.45 -27.47
C GLU A 254 -0.75 3.70 -28.35
N SER A 255 -1.14 3.63 -29.62
CA SER A 255 -1.07 4.80 -30.51
C SER A 255 -2.02 5.87 -30.01
N ARG A 256 -1.57 7.12 -29.96
CA ARG A 256 -2.51 8.24 -29.92
C ARG A 256 -3.12 8.32 -31.32
N GLU A 257 -4.37 7.94 -31.49
CA GLU A 257 -5.07 8.16 -32.77
C GLU A 257 -4.97 9.65 -33.13
N GLY A 258 -4.57 9.94 -34.37
CA GLY A 258 -4.59 11.27 -34.97
C GLY A 258 -5.90 11.54 -35.69
#